data_AF-A0AA90PQN6-F1
#
_entry.id   AF-A0AA90PQN6-F1
#
_cell.length_a   1.000
_cell.length_b   1.000
_cell.length_c   1.000
_cell.angle_alpha   90.00
_cell.angle_beta   90.00
_cell.angle_gamma   90.00
#
_symmetry.space_group_name_H-M   'P 1'
#
loop_
_entity.id
_entity.type
_entity.pdbx_description
1 polymer ?
#
loop_
_entity_poly.entity_id
_entity_poly.type
_entity_poly.pdbx_seq_one_letter_code
_entity_poly.pdbx_strand_id
1 'polypeptide(L)'
;MIRLTIQVVGDDGIEEKVFFKRVLDTYDDVDFSALIVDALHGARAALGLASLSLLKAFSPQVCLLLYADGERLRPVLNFSTEAILALAEAESSFDFDPYIYE
;
A
#
# COMPACT_ATOMS: atom_id res chain seq x y z
N MET A 1 -7.62 20.48 3.87
CA MET A 1 -6.29 19.91 3.53
C MET A 1 -6.47 18.44 3.19
N ILE A 2 -5.98 18.01 2.04
CA ILE A 2 -6.04 16.61 1.59
C ILE A 2 -4.72 15.93 1.95
N ARG A 3 -4.78 14.69 2.38
CA ARG A 3 -3.64 13.85 2.70
C ARG A 3 -3.95 12.40 2.34
N LEU A 4 -3.13 11.84 1.48
CA LEU A 4 -3.19 10.44 1.08
C LEU A 4 -2.01 9.70 1.72
N THR A 5 -2.31 8.60 2.41
CA THR A 5 -1.31 7.69 2.96
C THR A 5 -1.47 6.33 2.32
N ILE A 6 -0.38 5.80 1.76
CA ILE A 6 -0.30 4.42 1.29
C ILE A 6 0.78 3.68 2.08
N GLN A 7 0.46 2.48 2.52
CA GLN A 7 1.36 1.64 3.29
C GLN A 7 1.35 0.21 2.77
N VAL A 8 2.47 -0.49 2.98
CA VAL A 8 2.52 -1.94 2.92
C VAL A 8 2.85 -2.43 4.31
N VAL A 9 1.95 -3.22 4.88
CA VAL A 9 2.12 -3.88 6.17
C VAL A 9 2.23 -5.39 5.99
N GLY A 10 2.78 -6.07 6.96
CA GLY A 10 2.72 -7.53 7.05
C GLY A 10 3.40 -8.06 8.31
N ASP A 11 3.31 -9.35 8.50
CA ASP A 11 3.81 -10.07 9.67
C ASP A 11 5.26 -10.54 9.42
N ASP A 12 6.20 -10.15 10.29
CA ASP A 12 7.59 -10.60 10.21
C ASP A 12 7.88 -11.90 10.97
N GLY A 13 6.84 -12.56 11.48
CA GLY A 13 6.88 -13.75 12.32
C GLY A 13 6.91 -13.45 13.82
N ILE A 14 6.94 -12.17 14.21
CA ILE A 14 6.86 -11.71 15.60
C ILE A 14 5.67 -10.79 15.78
N GLU A 15 5.56 -9.77 14.92
CA GLU A 15 4.51 -8.76 14.98
C GLU A 15 4.21 -8.20 13.58
N GLU A 16 3.08 -7.52 13.47
CA GLU A 16 2.75 -6.76 12.27
C GLU A 16 3.61 -5.49 12.18
N LYS A 17 4.21 -5.25 11.02
CA LYS A 17 5.09 -4.12 10.76
C LYS A 17 4.76 -3.43 9.46
N VAL A 18 5.06 -2.13 9.44
CA VAL A 18 5.04 -1.31 8.22
C VAL A 18 6.36 -1.50 7.48
N PHE A 19 6.32 -2.13 6.31
CA PHE A 19 7.48 -2.29 5.43
C PHE A 19 7.70 -1.09 4.52
N PHE A 20 6.63 -0.35 4.23
CA PHE A 20 6.68 0.86 3.41
C PHE A 20 5.56 1.82 3.81
N LYS A 21 5.85 3.13 3.85
CA LYS A 21 4.87 4.20 4.08
C LYS A 21 5.22 5.39 3.20
N ARG A 22 4.22 5.90 2.48
CA ARG A 22 4.31 7.16 1.73
C ARG A 22 3.11 8.03 2.05
N VAL A 23 3.37 9.31 2.30
CA VAL A 23 2.36 10.33 2.56
C VAL A 23 2.45 11.39 1.47
N LEU A 24 1.31 11.77 0.92
CA LEU A 24 1.16 12.78 -0.12
C LEU A 24 0.15 13.81 0.36
N ASP A 25 0.46 15.09 0.17
CA ASP A 25 -0.43 16.21 0.53
C ASP A 25 -1.31 16.66 -0.65
N THR A 26 -1.37 15.86 -1.72
CA THR A 26 -2.17 16.09 -2.93
C THR A 26 -2.84 14.78 -3.38
N TYR A 27 -3.94 14.88 -4.13
CA TYR A 27 -4.76 13.74 -4.60
C TYR A 27 -5.14 13.83 -6.09
N ASP A 28 -5.13 15.03 -6.67
CA ASP A 28 -5.60 15.34 -8.02
C ASP A 28 -4.75 14.73 -9.14
N ASP A 29 -3.43 14.74 -9.01
CA ASP A 29 -2.49 14.24 -10.04
C ASP A 29 -1.97 12.82 -9.77
N VAL A 30 -2.62 12.09 -8.85
CA VAL A 30 -2.12 10.80 -8.37
C VAL A 30 -2.68 9.63 -9.19
N ASP A 31 -1.79 8.89 -9.85
CA ASP A 31 -2.12 7.56 -10.38
C ASP A 31 -2.05 6.52 -9.24
N PHE A 32 -3.22 6.13 -8.74
CA PHE A 32 -3.35 5.12 -7.69
C PHE A 32 -2.75 3.77 -8.04
N SER A 33 -2.81 3.39 -9.32
CA SER A 33 -2.25 2.12 -9.76
C SER A 33 -0.73 2.16 -9.66
N ALA A 34 -0.12 3.26 -10.10
CA ALA A 34 1.32 3.48 -9.96
C ALA A 34 1.74 3.51 -8.48
N LEU A 35 0.96 4.15 -7.60
CA LEU A 35 1.26 4.17 -6.17
C LEU A 35 1.27 2.78 -5.54
N ILE A 36 0.34 1.91 -5.90
CA ILE A 36 0.29 0.54 -5.37
C ILE A 36 1.51 -0.25 -5.81
N VAL A 37 1.86 -0.15 -7.10
CA VAL A 37 3.05 -0.78 -7.67
C VAL A 37 4.32 -0.27 -6.97
N ASP A 38 4.46 1.05 -6.84
CA ASP A 38 5.56 1.69 -6.13
C ASP A 38 5.66 1.22 -4.67
N ALA A 39 4.52 1.13 -3.97
CA ALA A 39 4.48 0.73 -2.56
C ALA A 39 4.96 -0.72 -2.38
N LEU A 40 4.50 -1.65 -3.22
CA LEU A 40 4.94 -3.04 -3.21
C LEU A 40 6.43 -3.17 -3.54
N HIS A 41 6.92 -2.45 -4.55
CA HIS A 41 8.34 -2.43 -4.87
C HIS A 41 9.20 -1.80 -3.78
N GLY A 42 8.68 -0.77 -3.11
CA GLY A 42 9.28 -0.14 -1.94
C GLY A 42 9.41 -1.10 -0.77
N ALA A 43 8.34 -1.84 -0.45
CA ALA A 43 8.36 -2.86 0.59
C ALA A 43 9.36 -3.99 0.27
N ARG A 44 9.36 -4.49 -0.98
CA ARG A 44 10.32 -5.48 -1.44
C ARG A 44 11.76 -5.00 -1.27
N ALA A 45 12.03 -3.74 -1.65
CA ALA A 45 13.35 -3.15 -1.50
C ALA A 45 13.76 -2.98 -0.04
N ALA A 46 12.84 -2.53 0.83
CA ALA A 46 13.07 -2.37 2.27
C ALA A 46 13.41 -3.71 2.95
N LEU A 47 12.79 -4.80 2.52
CA LEU A 47 13.04 -6.15 3.01
C LEU A 47 14.22 -6.86 2.31
N GLY A 48 14.89 -6.22 1.34
CA GLY A 48 16.02 -6.81 0.63
C GLY A 48 15.66 -8.03 -0.23
N LEU A 49 14.42 -8.13 -0.70
CA LEU A 49 13.92 -9.30 -1.42
C LEU A 49 14.26 -9.25 -2.91
N ALA A 50 14.60 -10.39 -3.49
CA ALA A 50 14.98 -10.50 -4.90
C ALA A 50 13.80 -10.25 -5.88
N SER A 51 12.58 -10.58 -5.49
CA SER A 51 11.36 -10.43 -6.29
C SER A 51 10.16 -10.04 -5.43
N LEU A 52 9.09 -9.51 -6.05
CA LEU A 52 7.85 -9.18 -5.35
C LEU A 52 7.20 -10.43 -4.77
N SER A 53 7.28 -11.56 -5.47
CA SER A 53 6.70 -12.84 -5.03
C SER A 53 7.20 -13.38 -3.70
N LEU A 54 8.33 -12.87 -3.18
CA LEU A 54 8.83 -13.23 -1.86
C LEU A 54 8.12 -12.47 -0.72
N LEU A 55 7.39 -11.40 -1.03
CA LEU A 55 6.60 -10.65 -0.03
C LEU A 55 5.54 -11.51 0.63
N LYS A 56 5.01 -12.54 -0.05
CA LYS A 56 4.00 -13.44 0.50
C LYS A 56 4.37 -14.12 1.80
N ALA A 57 5.67 -14.30 2.07
CA ALA A 57 6.18 -14.84 3.32
C ALA A 57 5.76 -13.99 4.53
N PHE A 58 5.40 -12.73 4.29
CA PHE A 58 5.01 -11.75 5.28
C PHE A 58 3.50 -11.45 5.29
N SER A 59 2.69 -12.19 4.52
CA SER A 59 1.24 -11.96 4.39
C SER A 59 0.90 -10.47 4.14
N PRO A 60 1.43 -9.88 3.06
CA PRO A 60 1.44 -8.44 2.87
C PRO A 60 0.03 -7.89 2.64
N GLN A 61 -0.19 -6.66 3.09
CA GLN A 61 -1.41 -5.91 2.85
C GLN A 61 -1.06 -4.49 2.41
N VAL A 62 -1.67 -4.04 1.31
CA VAL A 62 -1.59 -2.65 0.88
C VAL A 62 -2.76 -1.90 1.49
N CYS A 63 -2.45 -0.91 2.32
CA CYS A 63 -3.45 -0.10 3.00
C CYS A 63 -3.45 1.32 2.43
N LEU A 64 -4.64 1.86 2.18
CA LEU A 64 -4.80 3.21 1.66
C LEU A 64 -5.76 4.03 2.53
N LEU A 65 -5.28 5.16 3.03
CA LEU A 65 -6.06 6.14 3.79
C LEU A 65 -6.06 7.48 3.05
N LEU A 66 -7.25 7.93 2.67
CA LEU A 66 -7.48 9.28 2.19
C LEU A 66 -8.13 10.11 3.30
N TYR A 67 -7.53 11.26 3.60
CA TYR A 67 -8.06 12.22 4.54
C TYR A 67 -8.28 13.55 3.82
N ALA A 68 -9.47 14.11 3.87
CA ALA A 68 -9.77 15.41 3.27
C ALA A 68 -10.59 16.23 4.26
N ASP A 69 -10.13 17.46 4.51
CA ASP A 69 -10.87 18.46 5.30
C ASP A 69 -11.34 17.98 6.68
N GLY A 70 -10.55 17.12 7.33
CA GLY A 70 -10.88 16.59 8.65
C GLY A 70 -11.62 15.24 8.63
N GLU A 71 -11.89 14.68 7.45
CA GLU A 71 -12.67 13.46 7.30
C GLU A 71 -11.89 12.35 6.58
N ARG A 72 -12.11 11.10 7.03
CA ARG A 72 -11.62 9.91 6.33
C ARG A 72 -12.54 9.60 5.16
N LEU A 73 -11.95 9.50 3.98
CA LEU A 73 -12.65 9.18 2.74
C LEU A 73 -12.30 7.76 2.29
N ARG A 74 -13.28 7.09 1.68
CA ARG A 74 -13.10 5.81 0.97
C ARG A 74 -13.20 6.08 -0.53
N PRO A 75 -12.08 6.30 -1.24
CA PRO A 75 -12.13 6.61 -2.66
C PRO A 75 -12.56 5.37 -3.46
N VAL A 76 -13.31 5.59 -4.53
CA VAL A 76 -13.52 4.56 -5.54
C VAL A 76 -12.29 4.53 -6.43
N LEU A 77 -11.53 3.44 -6.37
CA LEU A 77 -10.32 3.27 -7.17
C LEU A 77 -10.57 2.31 -8.32
N ASN A 78 -10.05 2.67 -9.49
CA ASN A 78 -9.93 1.75 -10.61
C ASN A 78 -8.48 1.26 -10.65
N PHE A 79 -8.27 -0.05 -10.57
CA PHE A 79 -6.93 -0.63 -10.70
C PHE A 79 -6.61 -0.92 -12.16
N SER A 80 -5.40 -0.51 -12.57
CA SER A 80 -4.83 -0.96 -13.84
C SER A 80 -4.50 -2.46 -13.77
N THR A 81 -4.35 -3.08 -14.94
CA THR A 81 -3.87 -4.47 -15.05
C THR A 81 -2.53 -4.66 -14.34
N GLU A 82 -1.64 -3.66 -14.41
CA GLU A 82 -0.33 -3.71 -13.78
C GLU A 82 -0.44 -3.76 -12.25
N ALA A 83 -1.27 -2.91 -11.64
CA ALA A 83 -1.49 -2.94 -10.20
C ALA A 83 -2.10 -4.27 -9.73
N ILE A 84 -3.05 -4.82 -10.50
CA ILE A 84 -3.64 -6.13 -10.21
C ILE A 84 -2.58 -7.23 -10.27
N LEU A 85 -1.72 -7.22 -11.29
CA LEU A 85 -0.65 -8.21 -11.43
C LEU A 85 0.39 -8.10 -10.31
N ALA A 86 0.77 -6.88 -9.91
CA ALA A 86 1.70 -6.67 -8.81
C ALA A 86 1.13 -7.16 -7.47
N LEU A 87 -0.13 -6.86 -7.18
CA LEU A 87 -0.83 -7.38 -6.00
C LEU A 87 -0.90 -8.91 -6.02
N ALA A 88 -1.23 -9.50 -7.17
CA ALA A 88 -1.29 -10.95 -7.33
C ALA A 88 0.08 -11.62 -7.18
N GLU A 89 1.13 -11.03 -7.76
CA GLU A 89 2.50 -11.55 -7.64
C GLU A 89 2.95 -11.54 -6.18
N ALA A 90 2.69 -10.45 -5.45
CA ALA A 90 3.02 -10.32 -4.04
C ALA A 90 2.13 -11.18 -3.12
N GLU A 91 1.08 -11.82 -3.65
CA GLU A 91 -0.01 -12.44 -2.89
C GLU A 91 -0.57 -11.49 -1.81
N SER A 92 -0.68 -10.20 -2.16
CA SER A 92 -1.09 -9.13 -1.25
C SER A 92 -2.59 -8.88 -1.32
N SER A 93 -3.19 -8.61 -0.16
CA SER A 93 -4.52 -7.99 -0.11
C SER A 93 -4.42 -6.47 -0.27
N PHE A 94 -5.56 -5.84 -0.53
CA PHE A 94 -5.72 -4.38 -0.57
C PHE A 94 -6.92 -4.00 0.30
N ASP A 95 -6.74 -3.05 1.23
CA ASP A 95 -7.81 -2.60 2.13
C ASP A 95 -7.89 -1.07 2.25
N PHE A 96 -9.13 -0.57 2.37
CA PHE A 96 -9.49 0.81 2.70
C PHE A 96 -9.77 0.95 4.21
N ASP A 97 -8.71 0.72 4.98
CA ASP A 97 -8.45 0.97 6.39
C ASP A 97 -9.46 0.54 7.49
N PRO A 98 -8.93 -0.21 8.49
CA PRO A 98 -9.17 0.14 9.90
C PRO A 98 -7.91 0.23 10.82
N TYR A 99 -6.67 -0.02 10.36
CA TYR A 99 -5.47 -0.12 11.24
C TYR A 99 -4.19 0.53 10.70
N ILE A 100 -4.27 1.56 9.85
CA ILE A 100 -3.10 2.36 9.51
C ILE A 100 -2.54 2.98 10.80
N TYR A 101 -1.38 2.47 11.23
CA TYR A 101 -0.62 3.01 12.35
C TYR A 101 -0.20 4.45 11.99
N GLU A 102 -0.83 5.42 12.65
CA GLU A 102 -0.48 6.84 12.54
C GLU A 102 0.94 7.08 13.05
#